data_AF-A0A354GX78-F1
#
_entry.id   AF-A0A354GX78-F1
#
_cell.length_a   1.000
_cell.length_b   1.000
_cell.length_c   1.000
_cell.angle_alpha   90.00
_cell.angle_beta   90.00
_cell.angle_gamma   90.00
#
_symmetry.space_group_name_H-M   'P 1'
#
loop_
_entity.id
_entity.type
_entity.pdbx_description
1 polymer ?
#
loop_
_entity_poly.entity_id
_entity_poly.type
_entity_poly.pdbx_seq_one_letter_code
_entity_poly.pdbx_strand_id
1 'polypeptide(L)'
;MPPPVTGKQRAARIPLDYFKHPTFLDWGRGWYALAIATLIALGWAASGWLMSGQGQTYYSRGPVTAVHATWDNDCMACHTAFTPLSGDAYAKHFVHDTHAMNQKCEACHKGPPHHADATPELACAACHHDHRGRDASLVRLADSDCTRCHADLTNHLANGTPTVDNKVTAFTAAQHPEFSVLRDKGDDPGKLKFNHARHMQEDLKLDCNSCHHLDASDRARFMVADSLPEAGG
;
A
#
# COMPACT_ATOMS: atom_id res chain seq x y z
N MET A 1 13.91 -79.47 -2.98
CA MET A 1 13.95 -78.01 -2.74
C MET A 1 14.11 -77.33 -4.09
N PRO A 2 13.21 -76.43 -4.53
CA PRO A 2 13.38 -75.77 -5.81
C PRO A 2 14.65 -74.88 -5.82
N PRO A 3 15.34 -74.76 -6.96
CA PRO A 3 16.60 -74.02 -7.05
C PRO A 3 16.40 -72.52 -6.75
N PRO A 4 17.41 -71.85 -6.17
CA PRO A 4 17.33 -70.43 -5.83
C PRO A 4 17.14 -69.58 -7.09
N VAL A 5 16.15 -68.69 -7.04
CA VAL A 5 15.78 -67.82 -8.15
C VAL A 5 16.89 -66.79 -8.39
N THR A 6 17.48 -66.82 -9.58
CA THR A 6 18.55 -65.88 -9.99
C THR A 6 18.03 -64.46 -10.19
N GLY A 7 18.91 -63.45 -10.11
CA GLY A 7 18.54 -62.05 -10.36
C GLY A 7 17.91 -61.82 -11.73
N LYS A 8 18.38 -62.53 -12.76
CA LYS A 8 17.80 -62.48 -14.13
C LYS A 8 16.38 -63.03 -14.17
N GLN A 9 16.11 -64.14 -13.48
CA GLN A 9 14.76 -64.72 -13.39
C GLN A 9 13.79 -63.83 -12.61
N ARG A 10 14.28 -62.99 -11.67
CA ARG A 10 13.46 -61.98 -10.99
C ARG A 10 13.15 -60.79 -11.90
N ALA A 11 14.16 -60.29 -12.64
CA ALA A 11 13.99 -59.18 -13.57
C ALA A 11 12.99 -59.52 -14.70
N ALA A 12 12.99 -60.76 -15.20
CA ALA A 12 12.04 -61.21 -16.24
C ALA A 12 10.56 -61.22 -15.82
N ARG A 13 10.26 -61.09 -14.52
CA ARG A 13 8.87 -61.02 -14.01
C ARG A 13 8.32 -59.58 -13.95
N ILE A 14 9.16 -58.57 -14.14
CA ILE A 14 8.74 -57.17 -14.15
C ILE A 14 8.32 -56.84 -15.58
N PRO A 15 7.05 -56.45 -15.83
CA PRO A 15 6.59 -56.08 -17.16
C PRO A 15 7.45 -54.94 -17.72
N LEU A 16 7.88 -55.02 -18.98
CA LEU A 16 8.69 -53.98 -19.62
C LEU A 16 7.93 -52.65 -19.79
N ASP A 17 6.62 -52.66 -19.63
CA ASP A 17 5.72 -51.51 -19.72
C ASP A 17 5.23 -51.03 -18.34
N TYR A 18 5.85 -51.47 -17.23
CA TYR A 18 5.42 -51.08 -15.88
C TYR A 18 5.37 -49.55 -15.67
N PHE A 19 6.19 -48.78 -16.38
CA PHE A 19 6.22 -47.32 -16.32
C PHE A 19 5.08 -46.64 -17.11
N LYS A 20 4.33 -47.39 -17.93
CA LYS A 20 3.18 -46.89 -18.71
C LYS A 20 1.86 -46.99 -17.95
N HIS A 21 1.83 -47.72 -16.84
CA HIS A 21 0.62 -47.98 -16.07
C HIS A 21 0.82 -47.55 -14.62
N PRO A 22 0.04 -46.59 -14.11
CA PRO A 22 0.11 -46.21 -12.71
C PRO A 22 -0.27 -47.40 -11.83
N THR A 23 0.48 -47.62 -10.74
CA THR A 23 0.24 -48.73 -9.83
C THR A 23 -0.85 -48.39 -8.80
N PHE A 24 -1.38 -49.40 -8.10
CA PHE A 24 -2.32 -49.17 -6.99
C PHE A 24 -1.70 -48.27 -5.89
N LEU A 25 -0.37 -48.33 -5.73
CA LEU A 25 0.36 -47.52 -4.77
C LEU A 25 0.44 -46.06 -5.24
N ASP A 26 0.58 -45.82 -6.54
CA ASP A 26 0.57 -44.46 -7.11
C ASP A 26 -0.81 -43.79 -7.00
N TRP A 27 -1.87 -44.56 -7.28
CA TRP A 27 -3.25 -44.12 -7.04
C TRP A 27 -3.52 -43.86 -5.56
N GLY A 28 -3.12 -44.79 -4.69
CA GLY A 28 -3.25 -44.63 -3.24
C GLY A 28 -2.50 -43.39 -2.74
N ARG A 29 -1.27 -43.16 -3.21
CA ARG A 29 -0.45 -42.00 -2.83
C ARG A 29 -1.12 -40.68 -3.21
N GLY A 30 -1.77 -40.61 -4.38
CA GLY A 30 -2.55 -39.44 -4.79
C GLY A 30 -3.72 -39.16 -3.83
N TRP A 31 -4.49 -40.19 -3.50
CA TRP A 31 -5.62 -40.06 -2.56
C TRP A 31 -5.19 -39.74 -1.13
N TYR A 32 -4.09 -40.33 -0.65
CA TYR A 32 -3.52 -39.98 0.66
C TYR A 32 -3.01 -38.55 0.71
N ALA A 33 -2.31 -38.09 -0.34
CA ALA A 33 -1.86 -36.70 -0.43
C ALA A 33 -3.06 -35.74 -0.42
N LEU A 34 -4.13 -36.07 -1.15
CA LEU A 34 -5.34 -35.26 -1.20
C LEU A 34 -6.06 -35.25 0.16
N ALA A 35 -6.18 -36.41 0.83
CA ALA A 35 -6.77 -36.51 2.17
C ALA A 35 -5.98 -35.69 3.21
N ILE A 36 -4.65 -35.76 3.19
CA ILE A 36 -3.79 -34.97 4.07
C ILE A 36 -3.97 -33.47 3.78
N ALA A 37 -3.95 -33.06 2.51
CA ALA A 37 -4.15 -31.66 2.13
C ALA A 37 -5.53 -31.15 2.59
N THR A 38 -6.58 -31.94 2.44
CA THR A 38 -7.93 -31.61 2.93
C THR A 38 -7.96 -31.48 4.46
N LEU A 39 -7.33 -32.40 5.20
CA LEU A 39 -7.26 -32.32 6.66
C LEU A 39 -6.51 -31.07 7.13
N ILE A 40 -5.41 -30.69 6.47
CA ILE A 40 -4.68 -29.45 6.76
C ILE A 40 -5.57 -28.23 6.49
N ALA A 41 -6.25 -28.17 5.35
CA ALA A 41 -7.13 -27.07 5.00
C ALA A 41 -8.30 -26.92 5.99
N LEU A 42 -8.93 -28.03 6.38
CA LEU A 42 -10.00 -28.05 7.38
C LEU A 42 -9.49 -27.65 8.76
N GLY A 43 -8.31 -28.13 9.16
CA GLY A 43 -7.68 -27.75 10.43
C GLY A 43 -7.37 -26.25 10.50
N TRP A 44 -6.91 -25.64 9.41
CA TRP A 44 -6.67 -24.20 9.31
C TRP A 44 -7.95 -23.38 9.32
N ALA A 45 -8.99 -23.82 8.63
CA ALA A 45 -10.31 -23.16 8.68
C ALA A 45 -10.93 -23.25 10.09
N ALA A 46 -10.83 -24.42 10.73
CA ALA A 46 -11.34 -24.65 12.08
C ALA A 46 -10.59 -23.82 13.13
N SER A 47 -9.27 -23.63 13.00
CA SER A 47 -8.49 -22.83 13.95
C SER A 47 -8.89 -21.36 13.93
N GLY A 48 -9.19 -20.80 12.75
CA GLY A 48 -9.72 -19.44 12.62
C GLY A 48 -11.09 -19.27 13.27
N TRP A 49 -11.94 -20.30 13.23
CA TRP A 49 -13.28 -20.27 13.84
C TRP A 49 -13.25 -20.47 15.37
N LEU A 50 -12.38 -21.35 15.87
CA LEU A 50 -12.28 -21.67 17.30
C LEU A 50 -11.63 -20.54 18.12
N MET A 51 -10.71 -19.79 17.52
CA MET A 51 -10.04 -18.65 18.16
C MET A 51 -10.86 -17.35 17.97
N SER A 52 -12.10 -17.32 18.46
CA SER A 52 -12.92 -16.10 18.38
C SER A 52 -12.29 -14.91 19.14
N GLY A 53 -12.38 -13.71 18.56
CA GLY A 53 -11.75 -12.47 19.04
C GLY A 53 -10.38 -12.20 18.42
N GLN A 54 -9.41 -13.09 18.59
CA GLN A 54 -8.05 -12.97 18.01
C GLN A 54 -7.93 -13.59 16.62
N GLY A 55 -8.87 -14.44 16.19
CA GLY A 55 -8.90 -15.08 14.87
C GLY A 55 -8.82 -14.09 13.72
N GLN A 56 -9.40 -12.89 13.88
CA GLN A 56 -9.40 -11.85 12.85
C GLN A 56 -8.01 -11.25 12.61
N THR A 57 -7.14 -11.22 13.63
CA THR A 57 -5.78 -10.67 13.47
C THR A 57 -4.87 -11.60 12.67
N TYR A 58 -5.11 -12.92 12.72
CA TYR A 58 -4.41 -13.91 11.87
C TYR A 58 -4.62 -13.69 10.37
N TYR A 59 -5.75 -13.09 9.99
CA TYR A 59 -6.08 -12.75 8.62
C TYR A 59 -5.87 -11.26 8.32
N SER A 60 -5.41 -10.47 9.30
CA SER A 60 -5.10 -9.06 9.11
C SER A 60 -3.81 -8.87 8.31
N ARG A 61 -3.66 -7.71 7.68
CA ARG A 61 -2.42 -7.33 6.99
C ARG A 61 -1.33 -6.83 7.95
N GLY A 62 -1.45 -7.11 9.25
CA GLY A 62 -0.54 -6.63 10.29
C GLY A 62 -1.04 -5.35 10.98
N PRO A 63 -0.20 -4.73 11.83
CA PRO A 63 -0.58 -3.54 12.59
C PRO A 63 -0.90 -2.33 11.70
N VAL A 64 -1.82 -1.48 12.15
CA VAL A 64 -2.07 -0.16 11.55
C VAL A 64 -0.97 0.85 11.94
N THR A 65 -0.94 2.03 11.32
CA THR A 65 0.02 3.08 11.66
C THR A 65 -0.12 3.55 13.11
N ALA A 66 0.94 4.12 13.68
CA ALA A 66 0.98 4.50 15.09
C ALA A 66 -0.17 5.44 15.50
N VAL A 67 -0.57 6.36 14.62
CA VAL A 67 -1.69 7.30 14.86
C VAL A 67 -3.04 6.62 14.96
N HIS A 68 -3.17 5.40 14.42
CA HIS A 68 -4.38 4.59 14.46
C HIS A 68 -4.25 3.35 15.37
N ALA A 69 -3.16 3.21 16.13
CA ALA A 69 -2.86 2.00 16.91
C ALA A 69 -3.97 1.58 17.88
N THR A 70 -4.77 2.52 18.39
CA THR A 70 -5.92 2.23 19.27
C THR A 70 -6.93 1.26 18.63
N TRP A 71 -7.00 1.18 17.30
CA TRP A 71 -7.95 0.35 16.55
C TRP A 71 -7.37 -1.00 16.06
N ASP A 72 -6.17 -1.40 16.48
CA ASP A 72 -5.55 -2.67 16.04
C ASP A 72 -6.47 -3.89 16.15
N ASN A 73 -7.27 -3.93 17.21
CA ASN A 73 -8.16 -5.04 17.53
C ASN A 73 -9.63 -4.71 17.26
N ASP A 74 -9.92 -3.56 16.64
CA ASP A 74 -11.27 -3.15 16.25
C ASP A 74 -11.32 -2.92 14.74
N CYS A 75 -11.23 -4.03 14.00
CA CYS A 75 -11.21 -3.99 12.53
C CYS A 75 -12.47 -3.32 11.97
N MET A 76 -13.59 -3.39 12.70
CA MET A 76 -14.86 -2.79 12.30
C MET A 76 -14.88 -1.26 12.42
N ALA A 77 -13.88 -0.64 13.05
CA ALA A 77 -13.71 0.81 13.00
C ALA A 77 -13.55 1.31 11.55
N CYS A 78 -12.86 0.54 10.70
CA CYS A 78 -12.55 0.92 9.31
C CYS A 78 -13.14 -0.02 8.26
N HIS A 79 -13.32 -1.31 8.57
CA HIS A 79 -13.80 -2.32 7.61
C HIS A 79 -15.29 -2.61 7.75
N THR A 80 -15.96 -2.90 6.64
CA THR A 80 -17.22 -3.68 6.64
C THR A 80 -17.00 -5.04 6.01
N ALA A 81 -17.76 -6.03 6.47
CA ALA A 81 -17.66 -7.39 5.96
C ALA A 81 -17.88 -7.40 4.44
N PHE A 82 -16.97 -8.06 3.72
CA PHE A 82 -17.03 -8.24 2.27
C PHE A 82 -17.04 -6.95 1.44
N THR A 83 -16.58 -5.83 2.01
CA THR A 83 -16.41 -4.56 1.26
C THR A 83 -14.94 -4.24 1.07
N PRO A 84 -14.47 -4.02 -0.16
CA PRO A 84 -13.09 -3.59 -0.39
C PRO A 84 -12.90 -2.13 0.04
N LEU A 85 -11.74 -1.81 0.63
CA LEU A 85 -11.39 -0.43 1.02
C LEU A 85 -10.82 0.39 -0.13
N SER A 86 -10.34 -0.25 -1.19
CA SER A 86 -9.84 0.45 -2.37
C SER A 86 -10.44 -0.13 -3.64
N GLY A 87 -10.67 0.75 -4.61
CA GLY A 87 -11.17 0.40 -5.95
C GLY A 87 -10.20 -0.43 -6.78
N ASP A 88 -9.01 -0.75 -6.28
CA ASP A 88 -8.02 -1.62 -6.92
C ASP A 88 -8.08 -3.07 -6.40
N ALA A 89 -8.93 -3.36 -5.42
CA ALA A 89 -9.12 -4.72 -4.94
C ALA A 89 -9.73 -5.62 -6.02
N TYR A 90 -9.26 -6.86 -6.12
CA TYR A 90 -9.83 -7.89 -7.03
C TYR A 90 -11.36 -8.02 -6.88
N ALA A 91 -11.87 -7.85 -5.65
CA ALA A 91 -13.29 -7.91 -5.33
C ALA A 91 -14.13 -6.77 -5.94
N LYS A 92 -13.53 -5.74 -6.54
CA LYS A 92 -14.24 -4.60 -7.17
C LYS A 92 -15.23 -5.00 -8.27
N HIS A 93 -15.04 -6.19 -8.85
CA HIS A 93 -15.96 -6.73 -9.87
C HIS A 93 -17.26 -7.30 -9.27
N PHE A 94 -17.30 -7.47 -7.95
CA PHE A 94 -18.44 -8.07 -7.24
C PHE A 94 -19.02 -7.13 -6.18
N VAL A 95 -18.31 -6.06 -5.81
CA VAL A 95 -18.71 -5.13 -4.76
C VAL A 95 -18.41 -3.70 -5.23
N HIS A 96 -19.47 -2.90 -5.39
CA HIS A 96 -19.42 -1.60 -6.07
C HIS A 96 -19.37 -0.38 -5.12
N ASP A 97 -19.44 -0.58 -3.80
CA ASP A 97 -19.57 0.52 -2.85
C ASP A 97 -18.29 0.73 -2.02
N THR A 98 -17.37 1.53 -2.55
CA THR A 98 -16.22 2.05 -1.79
C THR A 98 -16.56 3.30 -0.98
N HIS A 99 -17.73 3.92 -1.23
CA HIS A 99 -18.17 5.14 -0.56
C HIS A 99 -18.52 4.89 0.92
N ALA A 100 -19.10 3.73 1.21
CA ALA A 100 -19.33 3.28 2.59
C ALA A 100 -18.04 3.28 3.46
N MET A 101 -16.86 3.08 2.84
CA MET A 101 -15.56 3.09 3.54
C MET A 101 -15.04 4.49 3.79
N ASN A 102 -15.24 5.43 2.85
CA ASN A 102 -14.91 6.84 3.06
C ASN A 102 -15.62 7.40 4.30
N GLN A 103 -16.90 7.05 4.47
CA GLN A 103 -17.69 7.49 5.62
C GLN A 103 -17.10 7.05 6.98
N LYS A 104 -16.47 5.86 7.03
CA LYS A 104 -15.81 5.39 8.26
C LYS A 104 -14.55 6.20 8.58
N CYS A 105 -13.72 6.48 7.58
CA CYS A 105 -12.55 7.35 7.74
C CYS A 105 -12.98 8.76 8.19
N GLU A 106 -14.03 9.27 7.54
CA GLU A 106 -14.55 10.60 7.77
C GLU A 106 -15.34 10.79 9.08
N ALA A 107 -15.67 9.71 9.79
CA ALA A 107 -16.36 9.78 11.07
C ALA A 107 -15.50 10.46 12.14
N CYS A 108 -14.17 10.38 12.01
CA CYS A 108 -13.23 11.01 12.93
C CYS A 108 -12.63 12.31 12.36
N HIS A 109 -12.24 12.32 11.07
CA HIS A 109 -11.62 13.49 10.45
C HIS A 109 -12.17 13.72 9.04
N LYS A 110 -12.67 14.93 8.78
CA LYS A 110 -13.12 15.33 7.45
C LYS A 110 -11.94 15.81 6.61
N GLY A 111 -11.61 15.02 5.58
CA GLY A 111 -10.66 15.44 4.54
C GLY A 111 -11.33 16.43 3.58
N PRO A 112 -10.55 17.31 2.93
CA PRO A 112 -11.08 18.08 1.81
C PRO A 112 -11.43 17.13 0.65
N PRO A 113 -12.45 17.46 -0.15
CA PRO A 113 -12.67 16.75 -1.40
C PRO A 113 -11.44 16.88 -2.30
N HIS A 114 -11.05 15.81 -3.01
CA HIS A 114 -9.89 15.85 -3.89
C HIS A 114 -10.08 16.85 -5.04
N HIS A 115 -11.07 16.61 -5.90
CA HIS A 115 -11.59 17.56 -6.89
C HIS A 115 -13.05 17.20 -7.20
N ALA A 116 -13.92 18.20 -7.36
CA ALA A 116 -15.36 17.97 -7.54
C ALA A 116 -15.69 17.17 -8.82
N ASP A 117 -14.88 17.36 -9.86
CA ASP A 117 -15.07 16.67 -11.15
C ASP A 117 -14.25 15.37 -11.27
N ALA A 118 -13.61 14.87 -10.22
CA ALA A 118 -12.84 13.62 -10.30
C ALA A 118 -13.76 12.40 -10.48
N THR A 119 -13.43 11.51 -11.42
CA THR A 119 -14.13 10.22 -11.60
C THR A 119 -13.16 9.04 -11.76
N PRO A 120 -13.45 7.88 -11.16
CA PRO A 120 -14.48 7.68 -10.13
C PRO A 120 -14.14 8.44 -8.85
N GLU A 121 -15.12 8.58 -7.94
CA GLU A 121 -14.85 9.07 -6.59
C GLU A 121 -13.77 8.18 -5.93
N LEU A 122 -12.71 8.82 -5.41
CA LEU A 122 -11.59 8.08 -4.81
C LEU A 122 -11.92 7.68 -3.37
N ALA A 123 -11.60 6.43 -3.03
CA ALA A 123 -11.61 5.99 -1.65
C ALA A 123 -10.39 6.57 -0.89
N CYS A 124 -10.53 6.97 0.38
CA CYS A 124 -9.40 7.49 1.17
C CYS A 124 -8.23 6.48 1.19
N ALA A 125 -8.55 5.20 1.38
CA ALA A 125 -7.59 4.11 1.43
C ALA A 125 -7.00 3.72 0.05
N ALA A 126 -7.41 4.38 -1.04
CA ALA A 126 -6.74 4.25 -2.33
C ALA A 126 -5.36 4.92 -2.33
N CYS A 127 -5.12 5.88 -1.45
CA CYS A 127 -3.79 6.51 -1.23
C CYS A 127 -3.31 6.28 0.21
N HIS A 128 -4.18 6.49 1.20
CA HIS A 128 -3.83 6.46 2.61
C HIS A 128 -3.85 5.02 3.15
N HIS A 129 -2.71 4.33 3.04
CA HIS A 129 -2.59 2.92 3.39
C HIS A 129 -2.10 2.68 4.83
N ASP A 130 -2.99 2.15 5.68
CA ASP A 130 -2.74 2.05 7.13
C ASP A 130 -1.95 0.81 7.56
N HIS A 131 -2.15 -0.32 6.89
CA HIS A 131 -1.45 -1.58 7.20
C HIS A 131 -0.05 -1.66 6.56
N ARG A 132 0.75 -0.59 6.69
CA ARG A 132 2.14 -0.55 6.21
C ARG A 132 3.17 -0.59 7.36
N GLY A 133 2.71 -0.83 8.59
CA GLY A 133 3.52 -0.84 9.80
C GLY A 133 3.38 0.44 10.62
N ARG A 134 3.87 0.40 11.87
CA ARG A 134 3.68 1.48 12.86
C ARG A 134 4.25 2.81 12.41
N ASP A 135 5.42 2.78 11.81
CA ASP A 135 6.17 3.97 11.42
C ASP A 135 5.82 4.46 10.01
N ALA A 136 4.88 3.79 9.32
CA ALA A 136 4.45 4.23 8.01
C ALA A 136 3.68 5.55 8.13
N SER A 137 3.93 6.46 7.19
CA SER A 137 3.18 7.71 7.11
C SER A 137 1.91 7.50 6.30
N LEU A 138 0.77 7.87 6.88
CA LEU A 138 -0.48 7.94 6.14
C LEU A 138 -0.50 9.11 5.16
N VAL A 139 0.22 10.20 5.42
CA VAL A 139 0.12 11.44 4.65
C VAL A 139 1.25 11.65 3.65
N ARG A 140 2.34 10.87 3.76
CA ARG A 140 3.45 10.89 2.80
C ARG A 140 3.23 9.81 1.76
N LEU A 141 2.54 10.18 0.68
CA LEU A 141 2.15 9.31 -0.42
C LEU A 141 3.28 9.16 -1.44
N ALA A 142 3.25 8.07 -2.22
CA ALA A 142 4.17 7.93 -3.33
C ALA A 142 3.67 8.71 -4.55
N ASP A 143 4.58 9.27 -5.36
CA ASP A 143 4.24 9.99 -6.59
C ASP A 143 3.30 9.16 -7.50
N SER A 144 3.47 7.84 -7.53
CA SER A 144 2.63 6.90 -8.29
C SER A 144 1.16 6.93 -7.89
N ASP A 145 0.85 7.22 -6.62
CA ASP A 145 -0.52 7.28 -6.11
C ASP A 145 -1.28 8.48 -6.74
N CYS A 146 -0.55 9.54 -7.08
CA CYS A 146 -1.07 10.72 -7.78
C CYS A 146 -1.09 10.50 -9.29
N THR A 147 0.02 10.02 -9.87
CA THR A 147 0.19 9.95 -11.33
C THR A 147 -0.66 8.86 -11.98
N ARG A 148 -1.21 7.89 -11.23
CA ARG A 148 -2.14 6.89 -11.78
C ARG A 148 -3.34 7.49 -12.51
N CYS A 149 -3.81 8.66 -12.06
CA CYS A 149 -4.90 9.40 -12.69
C CYS A 149 -4.37 10.66 -13.38
N HIS A 150 -3.40 11.35 -12.77
CA HIS A 150 -2.88 12.61 -13.31
C HIS A 150 -2.00 12.45 -14.56
N ALA A 151 -1.58 11.23 -14.92
CA ALA A 151 -0.92 10.97 -16.19
C ALA A 151 -1.86 11.14 -17.40
N ASP A 152 -3.18 11.08 -17.20
CA ASP A 152 -4.19 11.32 -18.24
C ASP A 152 -5.54 11.74 -17.62
N LEU A 153 -5.64 13.02 -17.21
CA LEU A 153 -6.82 13.54 -16.52
C LEU A 153 -8.10 13.48 -17.34
N THR A 154 -8.02 13.54 -18.66
CA THR A 154 -9.19 13.50 -19.56
C THR A 154 -10.01 12.23 -19.35
N ASN A 155 -9.37 11.11 -18.99
CA ASN A 155 -10.04 9.84 -18.67
C ASN A 155 -10.54 9.74 -17.22
N HIS A 156 -10.25 10.74 -16.40
CA HIS A 156 -10.54 10.77 -14.96
C HIS A 156 -11.35 12.01 -14.54
N LEU A 157 -11.99 12.68 -15.50
CA LEU A 157 -12.93 13.75 -15.27
C LEU A 157 -14.36 13.27 -15.52
N ALA A 158 -15.26 13.56 -14.58
CA ALA A 158 -16.68 13.26 -14.71
C ALA A 158 -17.29 14.03 -15.89
N ASN A 159 -16.87 15.29 -16.07
CA ASN A 159 -17.31 16.15 -17.16
C ASN A 159 -16.20 17.15 -17.52
N GLY A 160 -16.23 17.63 -18.77
CA GLY A 160 -15.43 18.77 -19.22
C GLY A 160 -13.99 18.43 -19.60
N THR A 161 -13.18 19.48 -19.77
CA THR A 161 -11.75 19.39 -20.08
C THR A 161 -10.93 19.77 -18.85
N PRO A 162 -9.74 19.18 -18.65
CA PRO A 162 -8.84 19.59 -17.57
C PRO A 162 -8.60 21.10 -17.57
N THR A 163 -8.79 21.74 -16.42
CA THR A 163 -8.44 23.15 -16.19
C THR A 163 -6.95 23.34 -15.86
N VAL A 164 -6.28 22.23 -15.55
CA VAL A 164 -4.85 22.10 -15.31
C VAL A 164 -4.21 21.25 -16.41
N ASP A 165 -2.89 21.08 -16.37
CA ASP A 165 -2.19 20.22 -17.33
C ASP A 165 -2.75 18.79 -17.28
N ASN A 166 -3.09 18.24 -18.45
CA ASN A 166 -3.69 16.92 -18.57
C ASN A 166 -2.71 15.78 -18.24
N LYS A 167 -1.40 16.02 -18.35
CA LYS A 167 -0.39 14.96 -18.39
C LYS A 167 0.75 15.23 -17.44
N VAL A 168 0.56 14.87 -16.18
CA VAL A 168 1.59 14.87 -15.14
C VAL A 168 2.01 13.43 -14.83
N THR A 169 3.18 13.03 -15.33
CA THR A 169 3.67 11.65 -15.19
C THR A 169 4.75 11.48 -14.11
N ALA A 170 5.35 12.59 -13.65
CA ALA A 170 6.26 12.62 -12.52
C ALA A 170 6.42 14.06 -11.99
N PHE A 171 6.93 14.22 -10.76
CA PHE A 171 7.15 15.51 -10.13
C PHE A 171 8.58 16.03 -10.36
N THR A 172 9.08 15.91 -11.59
CA THR A 172 10.36 16.48 -12.03
C THR A 172 10.11 17.74 -12.84
N ALA A 173 11.11 18.64 -12.93
CA ALA A 173 10.98 19.88 -13.69
C ALA A 173 10.62 19.67 -15.19
N ALA A 174 10.91 18.49 -15.74
CA ALA A 174 10.60 18.15 -17.12
C ALA A 174 9.19 17.53 -17.30
N GLN A 175 8.57 17.03 -16.23
CA GLN A 175 7.37 16.18 -16.29
C GLN A 175 6.21 16.71 -15.43
N HIS A 176 6.44 17.79 -14.69
CA HIS A 176 5.43 18.55 -13.97
C HIS A 176 5.41 19.98 -14.50
N PRO A 177 4.23 20.55 -14.78
CA PRO A 177 4.11 21.95 -15.22
C PRO A 177 4.60 22.90 -14.14
N GLU A 178 5.00 24.11 -14.56
CA GLU A 178 5.32 25.18 -13.62
C GLU A 178 4.09 25.54 -12.77
N PHE A 179 4.30 25.90 -11.51
CA PHE A 179 3.22 26.33 -10.62
C PHE A 179 2.53 27.55 -11.21
N SER A 180 1.19 27.59 -11.18
CA SER A 180 0.40 28.67 -11.80
C SER A 180 0.84 30.06 -11.30
N VAL A 181 1.10 30.20 -10.00
CA VAL A 181 1.58 31.47 -9.41
C VAL A 181 2.91 31.94 -10.03
N LEU A 182 3.84 31.02 -10.31
CA LEU A 182 5.14 31.34 -10.90
C LEU A 182 5.02 31.60 -12.40
N ARG A 183 4.28 30.73 -13.11
CA ARG A 183 4.03 30.86 -14.55
C ARG A 183 3.32 32.17 -14.89
N ASP A 184 2.30 32.51 -14.12
CA ASP A 184 1.45 33.67 -14.39
C ASP A 184 2.02 34.96 -13.76
N LYS A 185 3.20 34.86 -13.11
CA LYS A 185 3.85 35.94 -12.34
C LYS A 185 2.90 36.59 -11.34
N GLY A 186 2.00 35.77 -10.78
CA GLY A 186 1.06 36.20 -9.76
C GLY A 186 1.79 36.58 -8.48
N ASP A 187 1.23 37.53 -7.74
CA ASP A 187 1.71 37.77 -6.38
C ASP A 187 1.33 36.57 -5.50
N ASP A 188 2.33 35.93 -4.91
CA ASP A 188 2.11 34.85 -3.94
C ASP A 188 1.42 35.42 -2.68
N PRO A 189 0.17 35.04 -2.39
CA PRO A 189 -0.52 35.49 -1.19
C PRO A 189 0.17 34.98 0.09
N GLY A 190 1.02 33.95 -0.04
CA GLY A 190 1.90 33.42 0.99
C GLY A 190 3.18 34.20 1.22
N LYS A 191 3.37 35.40 0.63
CA LYS A 191 4.47 36.32 0.97
C LYS A 191 4.38 36.77 2.43
N LEU A 192 4.92 35.94 3.32
CA LEU A 192 5.10 36.27 4.71
C LEU A 192 6.26 37.26 4.83
N LYS A 193 6.03 38.40 5.49
CA LYS A 193 7.09 39.31 5.90
C LYS A 193 7.86 38.66 7.05
N PHE A 194 8.79 37.79 6.73
CA PHE A 194 9.63 37.11 7.71
C PHE A 194 10.73 38.06 8.20
N ASN A 195 10.67 38.42 9.48
CA ASN A 195 11.72 39.22 10.11
C ASN A 195 12.72 38.27 10.80
N HIS A 196 13.82 37.97 10.10
CA HIS A 196 14.86 37.07 10.60
C HIS A 196 15.47 37.59 11.92
N ALA A 197 15.73 38.89 12.05
CA ALA A 197 16.31 39.48 13.25
C ALA A 197 15.43 39.32 14.50
N ARG A 198 14.09 39.38 14.35
CA ARG A 198 13.17 39.13 15.48
C ARG A 198 13.25 37.69 15.98
N HIS A 199 13.46 36.73 15.09
CA HIS A 199 13.55 35.31 15.46
C HIS A 199 14.90 34.93 16.10
N MET A 200 15.91 35.78 15.96
CA MET A 200 17.24 35.59 16.59
C MET A 200 17.39 36.34 17.92
N GLN A 201 16.31 36.89 18.46
CA GLN A 201 16.33 37.53 19.78
C GLN A 201 16.36 36.48 20.90
N GLU A 202 17.01 36.84 22.01
CA GLU A 202 17.25 35.92 23.14
C GLU A 202 15.96 35.38 23.78
N ASP A 203 14.83 36.08 23.61
CA ASP A 203 13.51 35.69 24.15
C ASP A 203 12.93 34.44 23.47
N LEU A 204 13.31 34.17 22.21
CA LEU A 204 12.80 33.05 21.41
C LEU A 204 13.66 31.78 21.48
N LYS A 205 14.88 31.86 21.99
CA LYS A 205 15.81 30.73 22.16
C LYS A 205 15.94 29.83 20.93
N LEU A 206 15.89 30.42 19.74
CA LEU A 206 16.15 29.73 18.48
C LEU A 206 17.64 29.86 18.15
N ASP A 207 18.22 28.80 17.59
CA ASP A 207 19.54 28.82 16.98
C ASP A 207 19.44 28.62 15.45
N CYS A 208 20.57 28.67 14.75
CA CYS A 208 20.59 28.49 13.30
C CYS A 208 20.00 27.13 12.89
N ASN A 209 20.30 26.06 13.63
CA ASN A 209 19.83 24.71 13.32
C ASN A 209 18.34 24.51 13.60
N SER A 210 17.74 25.37 14.40
CA SER A 210 16.31 25.37 14.69
C SER A 210 15.47 25.58 13.41
N CYS A 211 16.04 26.22 12.38
CA CYS A 211 15.39 26.42 11.09
C CYS A 211 16.21 25.93 9.89
N HIS A 212 17.54 25.93 9.97
CA HIS A 212 18.45 25.50 8.89
C HIS A 212 18.89 24.04 9.05
N HIS A 213 17.94 23.16 9.34
CA HIS A 213 18.17 21.72 9.27
C HIS A 213 17.37 21.16 8.09
N LEU A 214 18.02 20.31 7.32
CA LEU A 214 17.37 19.40 6.39
C LEU A 214 17.61 17.99 6.93
N ASP A 215 16.63 17.10 6.81
CA ASP A 215 16.88 15.70 7.11
C ASP A 215 17.83 15.07 6.07
N ALA A 216 18.40 13.92 6.38
CA ALA A 216 19.40 13.29 5.50
C ALA A 216 18.84 12.93 4.12
N SER A 217 17.55 12.55 4.03
CA SER A 217 16.88 12.28 2.76
C SER A 217 16.71 13.55 1.92
N ASP A 218 16.35 14.66 2.55
CA ASP A 218 16.16 15.94 1.88
C ASP A 218 17.49 16.58 1.46
N ARG A 219 18.56 16.46 2.27
CA ARG A 219 19.91 16.89 1.87
C ARG A 219 20.36 16.21 0.57
N ALA A 220 20.14 14.89 0.48
CA ALA A 220 20.44 14.13 -0.73
C ALA A 220 19.57 14.55 -1.92
N ARG A 221 18.28 14.83 -1.69
CA ARG A 221 17.34 15.27 -2.72
C ARG A 221 17.66 16.65 -3.29
N PHE A 222 18.11 17.58 -2.45
CA PHE A 222 18.39 18.97 -2.83
C PHE A 222 19.87 19.26 -3.08
N MET A 223 20.73 18.24 -3.03
CA MET A 223 22.18 18.36 -3.28
C MET A 223 22.86 19.43 -2.40
N VAL A 224 22.38 19.60 -1.16
CA VAL A 224 22.94 20.57 -0.21
C VAL A 224 24.11 19.90 0.52
N ALA A 225 25.30 20.52 0.48
CA ALA A 225 26.49 20.02 1.16
C ALA A 225 26.28 19.94 2.69
N ASP A 226 26.97 19.01 3.37
CA ASP A 226 26.83 18.75 4.83
C ASP A 226 27.24 19.94 5.73
N SER A 227 27.69 21.07 5.18
CA SER A 227 28.07 22.25 5.95
C SER A 227 27.48 23.52 5.35
N LEU A 228 26.84 24.32 6.21
CA LEU A 228 26.52 25.72 5.94
C LEU A 228 27.85 26.48 5.80
N PRO A 229 27.99 27.43 4.85
CA PRO A 229 29.11 28.35 4.88
C PRO A 229 29.09 29.11 6.21
N GLU A 230 30.22 29.15 6.90
CA GLU A 230 30.38 29.98 8.09
C GLU A 230 29.95 31.40 7.75
N ALA A 231 29.03 31.96 8.56
CA ALA A 231 28.60 33.33 8.41
C ALA A 231 29.83 34.24 8.57
N GLY A 232 30.36 34.72 7.44
CA GLY A 232 31.39 35.74 7.43
C GLY A 232 30.85 36.99 8.14
N GLY A 233 31.59 37.44 9.14
CA GLY A 233 31.31 38.65 9.91
C GLY A 233 31.49 39.94 9.12
#